data_AF-A0A9D2D0X4-F1
#
_entry.id   AF-A0A9D2D0X4-F1
#
_cell.length_a   1.000
_cell.length_b   1.000
_cell.length_c   1.000
_cell.angle_alpha   90.00
_cell.angle_beta   90.00
_cell.angle_gamma   90.00
#
_symmetry.space_group_name_H-M   'P 1'
#
loop_
_entity.id
_entity.type
_entity.pdbx_description
1 polymer ?
#
loop_
_entity_poly.entity_id
_entity_poly.type
_entity_poly.pdbx_seq_one_letter_code
_entity_poly.pdbx_strand_id
1 'polypeptide(L)'
;MAFFSISLQLLLYELDLKFENTSCIENNPEFAYPELYMPGSDPQPDSLVIGTLSEILPIAASYPDATFLCIRDRFSDELENMANMQQIVVLLTNLKVPEVFNRVLRVFRKLQKWDTDMRISAASNQGMQHLLDLSEPVIGNHIDIMDATFKLLGYTRNIPLDDPITRDLIANGYHSENTVNELRKNRRFEEYEAKDDIIVSDDFKLCKYVTLKRIFHLNGKPILYVVMHCNHRNADGGLTDLFQMLLNHIVSYINKDFLYPAAFAASQQYLSDLLDGNIKSVDEAISRASYATIPFQQDYQLYLIAFDNNFNTPLDNLAANINKKLPFSYVISYYRRIVILHSYSEKKD
;
A
#
# COMPACT_ATOMS: atom_id res chain seq x y z
N MET A 1 5.94 7.65 -17.41
CA MET A 1 5.58 8.31 -16.13
C MET A 1 4.07 8.40 -16.11
N ALA A 2 3.41 7.81 -15.13
CA ALA A 2 1.97 8.03 -14.95
C ALA A 2 1.76 9.49 -14.51
N PHE A 3 0.84 10.18 -15.18
CA PHE A 3 0.42 11.52 -14.76
C PHE A 3 -0.34 11.42 -13.43
N PHE A 4 -0.23 12.46 -12.59
CA PHE A 4 -0.99 12.53 -11.35
C PHE A 4 -2.47 12.78 -11.67
N SER A 5 -3.35 11.97 -11.10
CA SER A 5 -4.80 12.04 -11.27
C SER A 5 -5.52 11.82 -9.94
N ILE A 6 -6.75 12.32 -9.84
CA ILE A 6 -7.62 12.18 -8.66
C ILE A 6 -8.95 11.60 -9.13
N SER A 7 -9.41 10.53 -8.48
CA SER A 7 -10.71 9.91 -8.77
C SER A 7 -11.88 10.77 -8.29
N LEU A 8 -13.06 10.57 -8.91
CA LEU A 8 -14.29 11.26 -8.50
C LEU A 8 -14.66 10.96 -7.04
N GLN A 9 -14.56 9.70 -6.62
CA GLN A 9 -14.88 9.31 -5.24
C GLN A 9 -13.95 9.98 -4.23
N LEU A 10 -12.63 10.00 -4.50
CA LEU A 10 -11.67 10.71 -3.66
C LEU A 10 -11.97 12.21 -3.60
N LEU A 11 -12.28 12.82 -4.73
CA LEU A 11 -12.60 14.24 -4.76
C LEU A 11 -13.85 14.56 -3.94
N LEU A 12 -14.94 13.84 -4.15
CA LEU A 12 -16.19 14.06 -3.41
C LEU A 12 -16.00 13.83 -1.91
N TYR A 13 -15.18 12.85 -1.55
CA TYR A 13 -14.79 12.57 -0.16
C TYR A 13 -14.01 13.71 0.49
N GLU A 14 -13.02 14.28 -0.20
CA GLU A 14 -12.24 15.42 0.34
C GLU A 14 -13.02 16.74 0.30
N LEU A 15 -14.02 16.89 -0.57
CA LEU A 15 -14.90 18.07 -0.59
C LEU A 15 -15.84 18.12 0.61
N ASP A 16 -16.24 16.95 1.13
CA ASP A 16 -17.19 16.80 2.24
C ASP A 16 -18.49 17.60 2.03
N LEU A 17 -19.02 17.51 0.80
CA LEU A 17 -20.28 18.14 0.41
C LEU A 17 -21.28 17.06 0.04
N LYS A 18 -22.54 17.26 0.45
CA LYS A 18 -23.63 16.43 -0.05
C LYS A 18 -23.83 16.68 -1.54
N PHE A 19 -24.24 15.64 -2.26
CA PHE A 19 -24.51 15.72 -3.69
C PHE A 19 -25.70 14.86 -4.08
N GLU A 20 -26.30 15.19 -5.21
CA GLU A 20 -27.31 14.42 -5.92
C GLU A 20 -26.68 13.78 -7.16
N ASN A 21 -27.32 12.69 -7.58
CA ASN A 21 -26.94 11.86 -8.73
C ASN A 21 -25.63 11.09 -8.57
N THR A 22 -25.74 9.76 -8.54
CA THR A 22 -24.62 8.84 -8.33
C THR A 22 -24.22 8.08 -9.60
N SER A 23 -24.82 8.38 -10.76
CA SER A 23 -24.56 7.65 -12.01
C SER A 23 -23.08 7.63 -12.41
N CYS A 24 -22.35 8.72 -12.14
CA CYS A 24 -20.94 8.86 -12.46
C CYS A 24 -20.02 8.10 -11.48
N ILE A 25 -20.51 7.78 -10.29
CA ILE A 25 -19.69 7.31 -9.16
C ILE A 25 -19.25 5.86 -9.37
N GLU A 26 -20.10 5.04 -10.00
CA GLU A 26 -19.79 3.64 -10.31
C GLU A 26 -18.56 3.50 -11.21
N ASN A 27 -18.42 4.40 -12.20
CA ASN A 27 -17.27 4.41 -13.11
C ASN A 27 -16.00 5.01 -12.49
N ASN A 28 -16.14 5.72 -11.37
CA ASN A 28 -15.07 6.41 -10.64
C ASN A 28 -13.99 7.07 -11.53
N PRO A 29 -14.38 7.97 -12.46
CA PRO A 29 -13.44 8.58 -13.40
C PRO A 29 -12.34 9.38 -12.68
N GLU A 30 -11.19 9.48 -13.32
CA GLU A 30 -10.02 10.19 -12.79
C GLU A 30 -9.72 11.47 -13.56
N PHE A 31 -9.26 12.49 -12.85
CA PHE A 31 -9.02 13.82 -13.39
C PHE A 31 -7.61 14.31 -13.09
N ALA A 32 -6.95 14.91 -14.07
CA ALA A 32 -5.63 15.52 -13.91
C ALA A 32 -5.71 16.97 -13.39
N TYR A 33 -6.81 17.68 -13.68
CA TYR A 33 -7.01 19.07 -13.26
C TYR A 33 -8.50 19.46 -13.23
N PRO A 34 -8.87 20.49 -12.44
CA PRO A 34 -10.19 21.10 -12.52
C PRO A 34 -10.24 22.22 -13.56
N GLU A 35 -11.40 22.39 -14.20
CA GLU A 35 -11.67 23.43 -15.19
C GLU A 35 -12.99 24.15 -14.84
N LEU A 36 -13.05 25.47 -15.06
CA LEU A 36 -14.32 26.21 -15.02
C LEU A 36 -15.00 26.10 -16.38
N TYR A 37 -16.29 25.80 -16.39
CA TYR A 37 -17.07 25.83 -17.61
C TYR A 37 -17.02 27.23 -18.25
N MET A 38 -16.69 27.27 -19.54
CA MET A 38 -16.71 28.49 -20.35
C MET A 38 -17.53 28.22 -21.62
N PRO A 39 -18.57 29.02 -21.90
CA PRO A 39 -19.35 28.86 -23.12
C PRO A 39 -18.49 28.93 -24.38
N GLY A 40 -18.59 27.91 -25.24
CA GLY A 40 -17.81 27.80 -26.48
C GLY A 40 -16.44 27.14 -26.33
N SER A 41 -16.09 26.63 -25.14
CA SER A 41 -14.93 25.76 -24.93
C SER A 41 -15.36 24.31 -24.81
N ASP A 42 -14.63 23.41 -25.48
CA ASP A 42 -14.91 21.97 -25.43
C ASP A 42 -14.28 21.34 -24.16
N PRO A 43 -15.09 20.70 -23.29
CA PRO A 43 -14.60 19.92 -22.15
C PRO A 43 -13.53 18.91 -22.52
N GLN A 44 -12.44 18.88 -21.76
CA GLN A 44 -11.41 17.85 -21.93
C GLN A 44 -11.75 16.59 -21.10
N PRO A 45 -11.54 15.37 -21.62
CA PRO A 45 -11.88 14.13 -20.90
C PRO A 45 -11.12 13.92 -19.58
N ASP A 46 -9.91 14.46 -19.47
CA ASP A 46 -9.06 14.37 -18.27
C ASP A 46 -9.30 15.51 -17.26
N SER A 47 -10.29 16.36 -17.52
CA SER A 47 -10.65 17.50 -16.69
C SER A 47 -11.95 17.26 -15.94
N LEU A 48 -12.03 17.80 -14.72
CA LEU A 48 -13.32 17.95 -14.04
C LEU A 48 -13.87 19.35 -14.33
N VAL A 49 -14.97 19.41 -15.08
CA VAL A 49 -15.59 20.68 -15.45
C VAL A 49 -16.57 21.14 -14.36
N ILE A 50 -16.43 22.38 -13.90
CA ILE A 50 -17.19 22.96 -12.79
C ILE A 50 -18.02 24.14 -13.30
N GLY A 51 -19.32 24.13 -13.03
CA GLY A 51 -20.22 25.18 -13.48
C GLY A 51 -21.58 25.15 -12.79
N THR A 52 -22.53 25.92 -13.33
CA THR A 52 -23.92 25.85 -12.89
C THR A 52 -24.67 24.76 -13.64
N LEU A 53 -25.70 24.20 -13.01
CA LEU A 53 -26.53 23.16 -13.63
C LEU A 53 -27.28 23.70 -14.86
N SER A 54 -27.71 24.96 -14.84
CA SER A 54 -28.38 25.59 -15.99
C SER A 54 -27.50 25.68 -17.24
N GLU A 55 -26.19 25.93 -17.07
CA GLU A 55 -25.22 26.02 -18.16
C GLU A 55 -24.79 24.65 -18.70
N ILE A 56 -24.62 23.66 -17.82
CA ILE A 56 -24.06 22.35 -18.18
C ILE A 56 -25.11 21.37 -18.71
N LEU A 57 -26.33 21.37 -18.16
CA LEU A 57 -27.36 20.40 -18.53
C LEU A 57 -27.64 20.34 -20.06
N PRO A 58 -27.67 21.46 -20.82
CA PRO A 58 -27.91 21.42 -22.26
C PRO A 58 -26.79 20.76 -23.07
N ILE A 59 -25.56 20.69 -22.54
CA ILE A 59 -24.39 20.22 -23.28
C ILE A 59 -23.86 18.87 -22.82
N ALA A 60 -24.13 18.44 -21.58
CA ALA A 60 -23.49 17.28 -20.96
C ALA A 60 -23.61 16.00 -21.80
N ALA A 61 -24.79 15.73 -22.36
CA ALA A 61 -25.04 14.56 -23.21
C ALA A 61 -24.21 14.55 -24.51
N SER A 62 -23.69 15.70 -24.95
CA SER A 62 -22.81 15.79 -26.13
C SER A 62 -21.35 15.43 -25.82
N TYR A 63 -20.98 15.35 -24.54
CA TYR A 63 -19.63 15.03 -24.07
C TYR A 63 -19.67 13.83 -23.12
N PRO A 64 -19.89 12.60 -23.64
CA PRO A 64 -20.11 11.42 -22.82
C PRO A 64 -18.89 11.02 -21.99
N ASP A 65 -17.69 11.44 -22.41
CA ASP A 65 -16.41 11.16 -21.74
C ASP A 65 -16.01 12.25 -20.73
N ALA A 66 -16.75 13.37 -20.66
CA ALA A 66 -16.50 14.42 -19.68
C ALA A 66 -17.31 14.16 -18.41
N THR A 67 -16.81 14.62 -17.25
CA THR A 67 -17.58 14.64 -16.00
C THR A 67 -17.74 16.06 -15.51
N PHE A 68 -18.95 16.37 -15.05
CA PHE A 68 -19.33 17.71 -14.63
C PHE A 68 -19.69 17.74 -13.15
N LEU A 69 -19.11 18.69 -12.42
CA LEU A 69 -19.45 19.00 -11.03
C LEU A 69 -20.23 20.32 -10.97
N CYS A 70 -21.53 20.23 -10.76
CA CYS A 70 -22.45 21.35 -10.88
C CYS A 70 -22.93 21.89 -9.54
N ILE A 71 -23.26 23.17 -9.50
CA ILE A 71 -24.08 23.77 -8.44
C ILE A 71 -25.48 23.98 -8.99
N ARG A 72 -26.50 23.61 -8.21
CA ARG A 72 -27.90 23.81 -8.59
C ARG A 72 -28.27 25.29 -8.50
N ASP A 73 -28.65 25.86 -9.63
CA ASP A 73 -29.11 27.25 -9.80
C ASP A 73 -30.49 27.34 -10.48
N ARG A 74 -31.12 26.19 -10.70
CA ARG A 74 -32.43 26.02 -11.35
C ARG A 74 -33.30 25.00 -10.62
N PHE A 75 -34.61 25.10 -10.83
CA PHE A 75 -35.57 24.08 -10.40
C PHE A 75 -35.44 22.82 -11.27
N SER A 76 -35.76 21.67 -10.67
CA SER A 76 -35.82 20.39 -11.39
C SER A 76 -37.01 20.36 -12.34
N ASP A 77 -36.79 19.85 -13.55
CA ASP A 77 -37.79 19.74 -14.62
C ASP A 77 -37.48 18.55 -15.54
N GLU A 78 -38.25 18.40 -16.62
CA GLU A 78 -38.17 17.26 -17.56
C GLU A 78 -36.80 17.14 -18.28
N LEU A 79 -35.97 18.18 -18.27
CA LEU A 79 -34.63 18.13 -18.85
C LEU A 79 -33.65 17.33 -17.98
N GLU A 80 -33.92 17.19 -16.68
CA GLU A 80 -33.12 16.39 -15.73
C GLU A 80 -33.48 14.90 -15.80
N ASN A 81 -33.51 14.34 -17.00
CA ASN A 81 -33.72 12.91 -17.22
C ASN A 81 -32.39 12.13 -17.11
N MET A 82 -32.50 10.80 -17.00
CA MET A 82 -31.35 9.89 -16.83
C MET A 82 -30.25 10.05 -17.90
N ALA A 83 -30.62 10.36 -19.14
CA ALA A 83 -29.64 10.50 -20.23
C ALA A 83 -28.81 11.79 -20.10
N ASN A 84 -29.47 12.91 -19.76
CA ASN A 84 -28.79 14.21 -19.63
C ASN A 84 -28.00 14.34 -18.32
N MET A 85 -28.41 13.61 -17.29
CA MET A 85 -27.77 13.66 -15.98
C MET A 85 -26.61 12.67 -15.85
N GLN A 86 -26.40 11.77 -16.81
CA GLN A 86 -25.49 10.63 -16.67
C GLN A 86 -24.06 11.04 -16.25
N GLN A 87 -23.54 12.17 -16.74
CA GLN A 87 -22.20 12.71 -16.48
C GLN A 87 -22.15 13.82 -15.42
N ILE A 88 -23.28 14.15 -14.78
CA ILE A 88 -23.42 15.32 -13.92
C ILE A 88 -23.54 14.90 -12.45
N VAL A 89 -22.65 15.41 -11.61
CA VAL A 89 -22.80 15.38 -10.15
C VAL A 89 -23.25 16.76 -9.68
N VAL A 90 -24.37 16.83 -8.95
CA VAL A 90 -24.92 18.12 -8.47
C VAL A 90 -24.63 18.28 -6.99
N LEU A 91 -23.82 19.27 -6.62
CA LEU A 91 -23.51 19.58 -5.23
C LEU A 91 -24.67 20.30 -4.54
N LEU A 92 -25.06 19.78 -3.37
CA LEU A 92 -26.07 20.38 -2.48
C LEU A 92 -25.38 21.37 -1.55
N THR A 93 -25.19 22.59 -2.06
CA THR A 93 -24.43 23.62 -1.38
C THR A 93 -24.94 25.02 -1.69
N ASN A 94 -24.75 25.95 -0.74
CA ASN A 94 -25.03 27.37 -0.93
C ASN A 94 -23.79 28.16 -1.39
N LEU A 95 -22.67 27.46 -1.65
CA LEU A 95 -21.45 28.06 -2.17
C LEU A 95 -21.66 28.53 -3.61
N LYS A 96 -20.92 29.55 -4.02
CA LYS A 96 -20.86 29.98 -5.43
C LYS A 96 -19.86 29.16 -6.22
N VAL A 97 -19.99 29.13 -7.54
CA VAL A 97 -19.06 28.41 -8.46
C VAL A 97 -17.59 28.71 -8.17
N PRO A 98 -17.15 29.98 -7.98
CA PRO A 98 -15.75 30.28 -7.66
C PRO A 98 -15.30 29.70 -6.31
N GLU A 99 -16.20 29.58 -5.34
CA GLU A 99 -15.88 29.00 -4.02
C GLU A 99 -15.71 27.48 -4.11
N VAL A 100 -16.58 26.80 -4.85
CA VAL A 100 -16.46 25.37 -5.14
C VAL A 100 -15.20 25.09 -5.94
N PHE A 101 -14.94 25.83 -7.01
CA PHE A 101 -13.72 25.71 -7.80
C PHE A 101 -12.46 25.86 -6.93
N ASN A 102 -12.43 26.87 -6.05
CA ASN A 102 -11.31 27.06 -5.12
C ASN A 102 -11.18 25.93 -4.09
N ARG A 103 -12.26 25.25 -3.69
CA ARG A 103 -12.21 24.06 -2.83
C ARG A 103 -11.62 22.88 -3.60
N VAL A 104 -12.13 22.59 -4.80
CA VAL A 104 -11.59 21.54 -5.68
C VAL A 104 -10.10 21.77 -5.94
N LEU A 105 -9.71 22.98 -6.33
CA LEU A 105 -8.31 23.33 -6.58
C LEU A 105 -7.41 23.12 -5.35
N ARG A 106 -7.93 23.33 -4.13
CA ARG A 106 -7.19 23.03 -2.89
C ARG A 106 -7.00 21.54 -2.67
N VAL A 107 -7.99 20.71 -3.00
CA VAL A 107 -7.86 19.24 -2.97
C VAL A 107 -6.76 18.79 -3.94
N PHE A 108 -6.81 19.24 -5.20
CA PHE A 108 -5.77 18.95 -6.20
C PHE A 108 -4.38 19.32 -5.71
N ARG A 109 -4.20 20.55 -5.23
CA ARG A 109 -2.91 21.03 -4.72
C ARG A 109 -2.41 20.23 -3.52
N LYS A 110 -3.30 19.90 -2.57
CA LYS A 110 -2.96 19.12 -1.37
C LYS A 110 -2.44 17.73 -1.78
N LEU A 111 -3.19 17.02 -2.62
CA LEU A 111 -2.86 15.65 -3.00
C LEU A 111 -1.66 15.58 -3.96
N GLN A 112 -1.54 16.54 -4.89
CA GLN A 112 -0.37 16.62 -5.78
C GLN A 112 0.92 16.91 -5.00
N LYS A 113 0.84 17.80 -4.01
CA LYS A 113 1.97 18.05 -3.11
C LYS A 113 2.35 16.79 -2.36
N TRP A 114 1.37 16.09 -1.79
CA TRP A 114 1.61 14.84 -1.06
C TRP A 114 2.24 13.77 -1.96
N ASP A 115 1.71 13.53 -3.15
CA ASP A 115 2.31 12.59 -4.13
C ASP A 115 3.75 12.98 -4.49
N THR A 116 4.02 14.27 -4.69
CA THR A 116 5.37 14.77 -4.96
C THR A 116 6.33 14.51 -3.80
N ASP A 117 5.92 14.85 -2.56
CA ASP A 117 6.73 14.65 -1.36
C ASP A 117 7.01 13.15 -1.13
N MET A 118 6.02 12.28 -1.40
CA MET A 118 6.16 10.82 -1.32
C MET A 118 7.14 10.26 -2.35
N ARG A 119 7.10 10.75 -3.60
CA ARG A 119 8.08 10.38 -4.65
C ARG A 119 9.50 10.82 -4.29
N ILE A 120 9.65 12.03 -3.74
CA ILE A 120 10.96 12.53 -3.26
C ILE A 120 11.48 11.65 -2.13
N SER A 121 10.63 11.29 -1.17
CA SER A 121 10.97 10.37 -0.09
C SER A 121 11.44 9.03 -0.61
N ALA A 122 10.67 8.40 -1.51
CA ALA A 122 11.02 7.14 -2.13
C ALA A 122 12.33 7.21 -2.93
N ALA A 123 12.56 8.29 -3.67
CA ALA A 123 13.81 8.51 -4.41
C ALA A 123 15.02 8.66 -3.46
N SER A 124 14.82 9.36 -2.34
CA SER A 124 15.85 9.64 -1.33
C SER A 124 16.03 8.51 -0.30
N ASN A 125 15.27 7.42 -0.42
CA ASN A 125 15.31 6.25 0.46
C ASN A 125 15.14 6.59 1.95
N GLN A 126 14.19 7.47 2.28
CA GLN A 126 13.95 7.91 3.67
C GLN A 126 13.23 6.87 4.54
N GLY A 127 12.69 5.81 3.93
CA GLY A 127 12.10 4.65 4.60
C GLY A 127 10.58 4.73 4.74
N MET A 128 9.95 3.58 5.00
CA MET A 128 8.49 3.45 5.11
C MET A 128 7.88 4.29 6.24
N GLN A 129 8.58 4.47 7.35
CA GLN A 129 8.11 5.36 8.42
C GLN A 129 7.95 6.80 7.92
N HIS A 130 8.86 7.31 7.10
CA HIS A 130 8.76 8.67 6.59
C HIS A 130 7.56 8.84 5.64
N LEU A 131 7.22 7.80 4.86
CA LEU A 131 5.99 7.79 4.08
C LEU A 131 4.75 7.90 4.98
N LEU A 132 4.72 7.19 6.11
CA LEU A 132 3.61 7.29 7.07
C LEU A 132 3.54 8.68 7.70
N ASP A 133 4.67 9.27 8.07
CA ASP A 133 4.74 10.63 8.64
C ASP A 133 4.18 11.67 7.65
N LEU A 134 4.49 11.56 6.36
CA LEU A 134 3.94 12.41 5.30
C LEU A 134 2.44 12.18 5.06
N SER A 135 1.98 10.95 5.27
CA SER A 135 0.60 10.54 5.02
C SER A 135 -0.34 10.87 6.17
N GLU A 136 0.18 10.98 7.39
CA GLU A 136 -0.58 11.25 8.60
C GLU A 136 -1.52 12.48 8.50
N PRO A 137 -1.06 13.68 8.08
CA PRO A 137 -1.94 14.85 7.94
C PRO A 137 -2.89 14.79 6.73
N VAL A 138 -2.68 13.85 5.80
CA VAL A 138 -3.49 13.72 4.58
C VAL A 138 -4.58 12.68 4.76
N ILE A 139 -4.23 11.50 5.23
CA ILE A 139 -5.14 10.37 5.42
C ILE A 139 -5.94 10.56 6.70
N GLY A 140 -5.31 10.96 7.81
CA GLY A 140 -6.00 11.24 9.08
C GLY A 140 -6.52 10.02 9.85
N ASN A 141 -6.16 8.80 9.44
CA ASN A 141 -6.44 7.56 10.16
C ASN A 141 -5.14 6.86 10.59
N HIS A 142 -5.22 6.03 11.63
CA HIS A 142 -4.06 5.28 12.07
C HIS A 142 -3.67 4.21 11.04
N ILE A 143 -2.39 4.14 10.70
CA ILE A 143 -1.84 3.14 9.78
C ILE A 143 -0.63 2.50 10.43
N ASP A 144 -0.55 1.18 10.35
CA ASP A 144 0.62 0.39 10.71
C ASP A 144 1.08 -0.49 9.54
N ILE A 145 2.39 -0.71 9.49
CA ILE A 145 3.05 -1.55 8.51
C ILE A 145 3.83 -2.63 9.26
N MET A 146 3.61 -3.89 8.89
CA MET A 146 4.28 -5.03 9.49
C MET A 146 4.94 -5.92 8.43
N ASP A 147 5.98 -6.65 8.83
CA ASP A 147 6.58 -7.70 7.99
C ASP A 147 5.80 -9.04 8.08
N ALA A 148 6.26 -10.04 7.31
CA ALA A 148 5.74 -11.41 7.32
C ALA A 148 5.63 -12.07 8.70
N THR A 149 6.36 -11.56 9.70
CA THR A 149 6.39 -12.08 11.07
C THR A 149 5.47 -11.32 12.03
N PHE A 150 4.68 -10.37 11.51
CA PHE A 150 3.88 -9.41 12.27
C PHE A 150 4.72 -8.50 13.17
N LYS A 151 5.99 -8.28 12.81
CA LYS A 151 6.81 -7.27 13.45
C LYS A 151 6.48 -5.90 12.86
N LEU A 152 6.29 -4.91 13.72
CA LEU A 152 6.02 -3.53 13.34
C LEU A 152 7.26 -2.91 12.68
N LEU A 153 7.07 -2.39 11.48
CA LEU A 153 8.10 -1.67 10.69
C LEU A 153 7.90 -0.15 10.75
N GLY A 154 6.66 0.31 10.87
CA GLY A 154 6.31 1.72 11.00
C GLY A 154 4.84 1.91 11.30
N TYR A 155 4.49 3.06 11.87
CA TYR A 155 3.10 3.43 12.14
C TYR A 155 2.92 4.96 12.18
N THR A 156 1.69 5.46 11.99
CA THR A 156 1.34 6.87 12.20
C THR A 156 1.36 7.20 13.70
N ARG A 157 2.23 8.11 14.12
CA ARG A 157 2.58 8.29 15.54
C ARG A 157 1.69 9.26 16.28
N ASN A 158 1.15 10.27 15.61
CA ASN A 158 0.37 11.33 16.26
C ASN A 158 -1.14 11.20 16.03
N ILE A 159 -1.60 10.04 15.56
CA ILE A 159 -3.02 9.69 15.49
C ILE A 159 -3.37 8.78 16.67
N PRO A 160 -4.16 9.26 17.65
CA PRO A 160 -4.58 8.45 18.78
C PRO A 160 -5.40 7.23 18.34
N LEU A 161 -5.14 6.08 18.93
CA LEU A 161 -5.89 4.84 18.68
C LEU A 161 -6.09 4.11 20.00
N ASP A 162 -7.34 3.70 20.29
CA ASP A 162 -7.70 3.00 21.52
C ASP A 162 -7.98 1.50 21.32
N ASP A 163 -7.67 0.97 20.12
CA ASP A 163 -7.74 -0.45 19.81
C ASP A 163 -6.69 -1.23 20.63
N PRO A 164 -7.10 -2.19 21.48
CA PRO A 164 -6.16 -2.92 22.33
C PRO A 164 -5.11 -3.72 21.55
N ILE A 165 -5.50 -4.33 20.42
CA ILE A 165 -4.59 -5.15 19.62
C ILE A 165 -3.49 -4.29 19.02
N THR A 166 -3.85 -3.15 18.45
CA THR A 166 -2.87 -2.23 17.85
C THR A 166 -2.03 -1.51 18.89
N ARG A 167 -2.60 -1.16 20.06
CA ARG A 167 -1.81 -0.63 21.18
C ARG A 167 -0.75 -1.62 21.64
N ASP A 168 -1.09 -2.90 21.76
CA ASP A 168 -0.14 -3.95 22.14
C ASP A 168 0.92 -4.17 21.05
N LEU A 169 0.53 -4.08 19.77
CA LEU A 169 1.47 -4.09 18.63
C LEU A 169 2.49 -2.95 18.75
N ILE A 170 2.04 -1.73 19.02
CA ILE A 170 2.91 -0.56 19.15
C ILE A 170 3.83 -0.69 20.38
N ALA A 171 3.28 -1.12 21.51
CA ALA A 171 4.03 -1.24 22.76
C ALA A 171 5.12 -2.32 22.69
N ASN A 172 4.83 -3.46 22.05
CA ASN A 172 5.74 -4.59 21.97
C ASN A 172 6.61 -4.59 20.70
N GLY A 173 6.18 -3.87 19.66
CA GLY A 173 6.80 -3.89 18.33
C GLY A 173 6.45 -5.12 17.48
N TYR A 174 5.52 -5.96 17.95
CA TYR A 174 5.02 -7.14 17.23
C TYR A 174 3.69 -7.63 17.84
N HIS A 175 2.91 -8.41 17.09
CA HIS A 175 1.70 -9.04 17.61
C HIS A 175 2.01 -10.21 18.56
N SER A 176 1.28 -10.29 19.67
CA SER A 176 1.38 -11.40 20.63
C SER A 176 0.91 -12.73 20.03
N GLU A 177 1.33 -13.85 20.62
CA GLU A 177 0.86 -15.18 20.22
C GLU A 177 -0.67 -15.31 20.32
N ASN A 178 -1.28 -14.69 21.34
CA ASN A 178 -2.74 -14.65 21.49
C ASN A 178 -3.40 -13.97 20.29
N THR A 179 -2.89 -12.82 19.86
CA THR A 179 -3.38 -12.09 18.68
C THR A 179 -3.23 -12.93 17.41
N VAL A 180 -2.07 -13.57 17.21
CA VAL A 180 -1.82 -14.46 16.06
C VAL A 180 -2.77 -15.66 16.06
N ASN A 181 -3.06 -16.22 17.22
CA ASN A 181 -4.03 -17.30 17.36
C ASN A 181 -5.46 -16.83 17.03
N GLU A 182 -5.85 -15.62 17.42
CA GLU A 182 -7.14 -15.04 17.04
C GLU A 182 -7.23 -14.76 15.52
N LEU A 183 -6.15 -14.28 14.88
CA LEU A 183 -6.09 -14.18 13.41
C LEU A 183 -6.34 -15.54 12.74
N ARG A 184 -5.75 -16.61 13.28
CA ARG A 184 -5.94 -17.98 12.77
C ARG A 184 -7.38 -18.49 12.96
N LYS A 185 -7.94 -18.33 14.16
CA LYS A 185 -9.33 -18.74 14.46
C LYS A 185 -10.34 -18.02 13.57
N ASN A 186 -10.08 -16.76 13.25
CA ASN A 186 -10.92 -15.94 12.38
C ASN A 186 -10.61 -16.12 10.88
N ARG A 187 -9.77 -17.11 10.52
CA ARG A 187 -9.43 -17.46 9.13
C ARG A 187 -8.87 -16.29 8.31
N ARG A 188 -8.12 -15.40 8.98
CA ARG A 188 -7.57 -14.20 8.33
C ARG A 188 -6.41 -14.51 7.41
N PHE A 189 -5.62 -15.53 7.72
CA PHE A 189 -4.51 -15.95 6.88
C PHE A 189 -4.98 -16.39 5.50
N GLU A 190 -6.06 -17.15 5.43
CA GLU A 190 -6.64 -17.59 4.15
C GLU A 190 -7.19 -16.40 3.35
N GLU A 191 -7.79 -15.41 4.02
CA GLU A 191 -8.21 -14.17 3.38
C GLU A 191 -7.02 -13.37 2.83
N TYR A 192 -5.91 -13.34 3.57
CA TYR A 192 -4.69 -12.61 3.18
C TYR A 192 -3.97 -13.27 2.01
N GLU A 193 -3.93 -14.60 1.93
CA GLU A 193 -3.30 -15.33 0.82
C GLU A 193 -4.11 -15.25 -0.47
N ALA A 194 -5.44 -15.12 -0.38
CA ALA A 194 -6.33 -15.22 -1.54
C ALA A 194 -6.54 -13.89 -2.29
N LYS A 195 -6.16 -12.74 -1.72
CA LYS A 195 -6.50 -11.41 -2.23
C LYS A 195 -5.26 -10.56 -2.50
N ASP A 196 -5.10 -10.19 -3.76
CA ASP A 196 -4.16 -9.16 -4.22
C ASP A 196 -4.83 -7.77 -4.33
N ASP A 197 -5.90 -7.51 -3.59
CA ASP A 197 -6.55 -6.20 -3.54
C ASP A 197 -6.73 -5.69 -2.10
N ILE A 198 -7.16 -4.45 -1.92
CA ILE A 198 -7.51 -3.91 -0.61
C ILE A 198 -8.64 -4.76 0.00
N ILE A 199 -8.41 -5.22 1.22
CA ILE A 199 -9.34 -6.00 2.01
C ILE A 199 -10.03 -5.08 3.00
N VAL A 200 -11.34 -4.95 2.89
CA VAL A 200 -12.18 -4.28 3.89
C VAL A 200 -12.59 -5.31 4.94
N SER A 201 -12.26 -5.09 6.21
CA SER A 201 -12.82 -5.87 7.33
C SER A 201 -13.70 -4.97 8.19
N ASP A 202 -15.00 -5.29 8.22
CA ASP A 202 -16.05 -4.57 8.94
C ASP A 202 -16.83 -5.48 9.91
N ASP A 203 -16.32 -6.67 10.19
CA ASP A 203 -16.97 -7.66 11.07
C ASP A 203 -16.66 -7.45 12.56
N PHE A 204 -15.78 -6.51 12.89
CA PHE A 204 -15.38 -6.12 14.24
C PHE A 204 -14.92 -7.28 15.15
N LYS A 205 -14.49 -8.40 14.57
CA LYS A 205 -14.10 -9.59 15.35
C LYS A 205 -12.72 -9.45 16.02
N LEU A 206 -11.82 -8.70 15.39
CA LEU A 206 -10.45 -8.50 15.86
C LEU A 206 -10.23 -7.06 16.28
N CYS A 207 -10.52 -6.13 15.38
CA CYS A 207 -10.30 -4.71 15.61
C CYS A 207 -11.62 -4.01 15.97
N LYS A 208 -11.52 -2.97 16.80
CA LYS A 208 -12.64 -2.10 17.18
C LYS A 208 -13.16 -1.26 16.01
N TYR A 209 -12.33 -1.03 15.00
CA TYR A 209 -12.64 -0.19 13.85
C TYR A 209 -12.72 -1.02 12.57
N VAL A 210 -13.46 -0.51 11.59
CA VAL A 210 -13.31 -0.99 10.20
C VAL A 210 -11.86 -0.81 9.80
N THR A 211 -11.31 -1.79 9.09
CA THR A 211 -9.92 -1.74 8.63
C THR A 211 -9.84 -1.92 7.12
N LEU A 212 -9.00 -1.11 6.47
CA LEU A 212 -8.55 -1.36 5.10
C LEU A 212 -7.15 -1.98 5.15
N LYS A 213 -6.95 -3.11 4.48
CA LYS A 213 -5.68 -3.85 4.52
C LYS A 213 -5.16 -4.12 3.14
N ARG A 214 -3.85 -4.00 2.97
CA ARG A 214 -3.16 -4.52 1.79
C ARG A 214 -2.06 -5.45 2.21
N ILE A 215 -2.06 -6.64 1.62
CA ILE A 215 -1.03 -7.65 1.83
C ILE A 215 -0.24 -7.74 0.55
N PHE A 216 1.08 -7.58 0.65
CA PHE A 216 1.98 -7.72 -0.48
C PHE A 216 2.60 -9.10 -0.46
N HIS A 217 2.59 -9.74 -1.62
CA HIS A 217 3.12 -11.08 -1.81
C HIS A 217 4.40 -11.05 -2.64
N LEU A 218 5.34 -11.93 -2.31
CA LEU A 218 6.49 -12.28 -3.16
C LEU A 218 6.49 -13.80 -3.34
N ASN A 219 6.42 -14.26 -4.59
CA ASN A 219 6.32 -15.69 -4.93
C ASN A 219 5.18 -16.42 -4.19
N GLY A 220 4.02 -15.76 -4.08
CA GLY A 220 2.84 -16.31 -3.40
C GLY A 220 2.90 -16.32 -1.87
N LYS A 221 3.92 -15.70 -1.25
CA LYS A 221 4.04 -15.61 0.21
C LYS A 221 3.91 -14.17 0.69
N PRO A 222 3.16 -13.91 1.78
CA PRO A 222 3.07 -12.58 2.36
C PRO A 222 4.44 -12.07 2.82
N ILE A 223 4.79 -10.85 2.45
CA ILE A 223 6.04 -10.19 2.85
C ILE A 223 5.82 -8.89 3.62
N LEU A 224 4.67 -8.24 3.43
CA LEU A 224 4.33 -6.98 4.05
C LEU A 224 2.82 -6.88 4.26
N TYR A 225 2.41 -6.42 5.43
CA TYR A 225 1.03 -6.09 5.77
C TYR A 225 0.96 -4.58 6.00
N VAL A 226 0.03 -3.91 5.33
CA VAL A 226 -0.29 -2.51 5.58
C VAL A 226 -1.74 -2.45 6.03
N VAL A 227 -1.98 -1.95 7.25
CA VAL A 227 -3.31 -1.92 7.87
C VAL A 227 -3.64 -0.49 8.23
N MET A 228 -4.73 0.03 7.68
CA MET A 228 -5.34 1.28 8.12
C MET A 228 -6.55 0.98 9.00
N HIS A 229 -6.59 1.60 10.17
CA HIS A 229 -7.72 1.59 11.08
C HIS A 229 -8.57 2.84 10.84
N CYS A 230 -9.83 2.67 10.44
CA CYS A 230 -10.77 3.77 10.20
C CYS A 230 -11.30 4.35 11.52
N ASN A 231 -10.42 4.98 12.30
CA ASN A 231 -10.66 5.46 13.66
C ASN A 231 -11.12 6.91 13.76
N HIS A 232 -10.84 7.75 12.75
CA HIS A 232 -11.29 9.14 12.68
C HIS A 232 -12.11 9.42 11.42
N ARG A 233 -11.76 8.79 10.30
CA ARG A 233 -12.51 8.88 9.04
C ARG A 233 -13.05 7.51 8.65
N ASN A 234 -14.31 7.48 8.25
CA ASN A 234 -15.00 6.24 7.90
C ASN A 234 -14.48 5.64 6.59
N ALA A 235 -14.54 4.32 6.49
CA ALA A 235 -14.29 3.61 5.24
C ALA A 235 -15.38 3.92 4.21
N ASP A 236 -14.96 4.43 3.07
CA ASP A 236 -15.73 4.51 1.83
C ASP A 236 -14.75 4.42 0.65
N GLY A 237 -15.26 4.51 -0.58
CA GLY A 237 -14.41 4.40 -1.76
C GLY A 237 -13.43 5.57 -1.93
N GLY A 238 -13.77 6.78 -1.46
CA GLY A 238 -12.84 7.91 -1.51
C GLY A 238 -11.66 7.74 -0.56
N LEU A 239 -11.90 7.26 0.67
CA LEU A 239 -10.82 6.89 1.59
C LEU A 239 -10.01 5.70 1.07
N THR A 240 -10.65 4.75 0.40
CA THR A 240 -10.00 3.59 -0.22
C THR A 240 -9.04 4.03 -1.33
N ASP A 241 -9.47 4.94 -2.20
CA ASP A 241 -8.62 5.53 -3.24
C ASP A 241 -7.44 6.30 -2.64
N LEU A 242 -7.67 7.07 -1.57
CA LEU A 242 -6.60 7.76 -0.86
C LEU A 242 -5.59 6.79 -0.24
N PHE A 243 -6.06 5.69 0.33
CA PHE A 243 -5.20 4.63 0.86
C PHE A 243 -4.42 3.94 -0.26
N GLN A 244 -5.04 3.68 -1.41
CA GLN A 244 -4.39 3.13 -2.59
C GLN A 244 -3.25 4.03 -3.09
N MET A 245 -3.40 5.35 -3.04
CA MET A 245 -2.31 6.28 -3.37
C MET A 245 -1.08 6.07 -2.48
N LEU A 246 -1.26 5.88 -1.16
CA LEU A 246 -0.16 5.54 -0.26
C LEU A 246 0.48 4.19 -0.63
N LEU A 247 -0.34 3.16 -0.88
CA LEU A 247 0.13 1.83 -1.24
C LEU A 247 1.01 1.83 -2.49
N ASN A 248 0.66 2.64 -3.51
CA ASN A 248 1.44 2.80 -4.73
C ASN A 248 2.88 3.29 -4.45
N HIS A 249 3.07 4.12 -3.42
CA HIS A 249 4.40 4.58 -3.00
C HIS A 249 5.14 3.54 -2.14
N ILE A 250 4.42 2.78 -1.30
CA ILE A 250 5.01 1.69 -0.49
C ILE A 250 5.64 0.62 -1.38
N VAL A 251 5.04 0.30 -2.55
CA VAL A 251 5.62 -0.64 -3.53
C VAL A 251 7.04 -0.26 -3.94
N SER A 252 7.36 1.04 -4.01
CA SER A 252 8.70 1.51 -4.35
C SER A 252 9.76 1.14 -3.32
N TYR A 253 9.37 0.92 -2.06
CA TYR A 253 10.25 0.43 -1.00
C TYR A 253 10.32 -1.09 -0.96
N ILE A 254 9.22 -1.78 -1.31
CA ILE A 254 9.23 -3.24 -1.46
C ILE A 254 10.26 -3.63 -2.53
N ASN A 255 10.23 -3.01 -3.70
CA ASN A 255 11.18 -3.35 -4.76
C ASN A 255 12.65 -3.04 -4.39
N LYS A 256 12.93 -2.12 -3.46
CA LYS A 256 14.31 -1.74 -3.08
C LYS A 256 14.85 -2.61 -1.94
N ASP A 257 14.08 -2.78 -0.88
CA ASP A 257 14.47 -3.59 0.28
C ASP A 257 14.45 -5.09 -0.05
N PHE A 258 13.60 -5.50 -1.02
CA PHE A 258 13.49 -6.87 -1.52
C PHE A 258 14.26 -7.12 -2.84
N LEU A 259 15.27 -6.31 -3.18
CA LEU A 259 16.31 -6.71 -4.16
C LEU A 259 17.42 -7.61 -3.54
N TYR A 260 17.64 -7.53 -2.23
CA TYR A 260 18.48 -8.47 -1.47
C TYR A 260 18.01 -9.96 -1.45
N PRO A 261 16.70 -10.28 -1.40
CA PRO A 261 16.10 -11.60 -1.51
C PRO A 261 16.46 -12.43 -2.74
N ALA A 262 16.77 -11.87 -3.91
CA ALA A 262 17.11 -12.72 -5.06
C ALA A 262 18.44 -13.44 -4.84
N ALA A 263 19.49 -12.69 -4.47
CA ALA A 263 20.79 -13.25 -4.11
C ALA A 263 20.73 -14.05 -2.79
N PHE A 264 19.97 -13.57 -1.80
CA PHE A 264 19.78 -14.27 -0.53
C PHE A 264 19.03 -15.60 -0.71
N ALA A 265 17.90 -15.62 -1.42
CA ALA A 265 17.16 -16.86 -1.72
C ALA A 265 17.97 -17.80 -2.62
N ALA A 266 18.71 -17.28 -3.61
CA ALA A 266 19.64 -18.07 -4.40
C ALA A 266 20.73 -18.73 -3.52
N SER A 267 21.28 -17.99 -2.54
CA SER A 267 22.25 -18.53 -1.58
C SER A 267 21.65 -19.58 -0.64
N GLN A 268 20.41 -19.38 -0.16
CA GLN A 268 19.68 -20.35 0.66
C GLN A 268 19.47 -21.66 -0.12
N GLN A 269 18.94 -21.55 -1.34
CA GLN A 269 18.64 -22.71 -2.18
C GLN A 269 19.90 -23.45 -2.60
N TYR A 270 20.94 -22.73 -3.04
CA TYR A 270 22.23 -23.31 -3.41
C TYR A 270 22.86 -24.10 -2.26
N LEU A 271 22.90 -23.53 -1.05
CA LEU A 271 23.46 -24.21 0.12
C LEU A 271 22.61 -25.40 0.57
N SER A 272 21.29 -25.30 0.48
CA SER A 272 20.39 -26.42 0.82
C SER A 272 20.58 -27.60 -0.15
N ASP A 273 20.63 -27.32 -1.46
CA ASP A 273 20.88 -28.33 -2.49
C ASP A 273 22.29 -28.93 -2.40
N LEU A 274 23.28 -28.15 -1.97
CA LEU A 274 24.62 -28.67 -1.71
C LEU A 274 24.63 -29.64 -0.52
N LEU A 275 23.93 -29.31 0.56
CA LEU A 275 23.84 -30.16 1.76
C LEU A 275 23.02 -31.43 1.52
N ASP A 276 21.96 -31.34 0.71
CA ASP A 276 21.12 -32.48 0.32
C ASP A 276 21.76 -33.37 -0.75
N GLY A 277 22.90 -32.96 -1.33
CA GLY A 277 23.58 -33.70 -2.39
C GLY A 277 22.85 -33.63 -3.74
N ASN A 278 22.04 -32.59 -3.96
CA ASN A 278 21.25 -32.39 -5.18
C ASN A 278 22.07 -31.82 -6.35
N ILE A 279 23.26 -31.26 -6.08
CA ILE A 279 24.18 -30.75 -7.11
C ILE A 279 25.02 -31.90 -7.65
N LYS A 280 24.90 -32.20 -8.95
CA LYS A 280 25.41 -33.46 -9.53
C LYS A 280 26.74 -33.33 -10.28
N SER A 281 27.20 -32.11 -10.55
CA SER A 281 28.48 -31.86 -11.21
C SER A 281 29.17 -30.60 -10.68
N VAL A 282 30.48 -30.54 -10.89
CA VAL A 282 31.31 -29.37 -10.52
C VAL A 282 30.91 -28.14 -11.37
N ASP A 283 30.59 -28.33 -12.65
CA ASP A 283 30.17 -27.24 -13.53
C ASP A 283 28.83 -26.62 -13.10
N GLU A 284 27.89 -27.47 -12.65
CA GLU A 284 26.63 -27.01 -12.06
C GLU A 284 26.88 -26.22 -10.77
N ALA A 285 27.78 -26.72 -9.92
CA ALA A 285 28.14 -26.07 -8.65
C ALA A 285 28.74 -24.67 -8.89
N ILE A 286 29.69 -24.54 -9.83
CA ILE A 286 30.33 -23.26 -10.19
C ILE A 286 29.29 -22.25 -10.70
N SER A 287 28.46 -22.69 -11.66
CA SER A 287 27.45 -21.83 -12.28
C SER A 287 26.44 -21.29 -11.25
N ARG A 288 25.94 -22.18 -10.38
CA ARG A 288 24.95 -21.82 -9.36
C ARG A 288 25.54 -21.01 -8.22
N ALA A 289 26.79 -21.25 -7.83
CA ALA A 289 27.51 -20.44 -6.84
C ALA A 289 27.66 -18.98 -7.31
N SER A 290 27.98 -18.77 -8.59
CA SER A 290 28.06 -17.44 -9.20
C SER A 290 26.74 -16.69 -9.12
N TYR A 291 25.61 -17.37 -9.40
CA TYR A 291 24.28 -16.77 -9.30
C TYR A 291 23.87 -16.48 -7.84
N ALA A 292 24.31 -17.33 -6.91
CA ALA A 292 24.12 -17.15 -5.48
C ALA A 292 25.09 -16.14 -4.83
N THR A 293 25.99 -15.52 -5.61
CA THR A 293 27.04 -14.61 -5.12
C THR A 293 27.92 -15.24 -4.02
N ILE A 294 28.19 -16.55 -4.13
CA ILE A 294 29.09 -17.30 -3.24
C ILE A 294 30.38 -17.60 -4.01
N PRO A 295 31.55 -17.07 -3.59
CA PRO A 295 32.83 -17.42 -4.20
C PRO A 295 33.09 -18.94 -4.20
N PHE A 296 33.26 -19.54 -5.37
CA PHE A 296 33.39 -21.00 -5.47
C PHE A 296 34.71 -21.55 -4.91
N GLN A 297 35.82 -20.81 -5.08
CA GLN A 297 37.14 -21.19 -4.58
C GLN A 297 37.58 -20.25 -3.47
N GLN A 298 37.26 -20.63 -2.23
CA GLN A 298 37.59 -19.83 -1.06
C GLN A 298 37.63 -20.68 0.22
N ASP A 299 38.39 -20.21 1.21
CA ASP A 299 38.38 -20.74 2.56
C ASP A 299 37.13 -20.26 3.33
N TYR A 300 36.33 -21.22 3.77
CA TYR A 300 35.13 -21.00 4.58
C TYR A 300 35.24 -21.69 5.93
N GLN A 301 34.57 -21.12 6.92
CA GLN A 301 34.28 -21.78 8.19
C GLN A 301 32.80 -22.10 8.27
N LEU A 302 32.49 -23.37 8.50
CA LEU A 302 31.12 -23.85 8.70
C LEU A 302 30.81 -23.92 10.19
N TYR A 303 29.74 -23.25 10.61
CA TYR A 303 29.19 -23.37 11.95
C TYR A 303 27.81 -24.02 11.89
N LEU A 304 27.51 -24.79 12.93
CA LEU A 304 26.21 -25.41 13.13
C LEU A 304 25.71 -25.03 14.52
N ILE A 305 24.55 -24.39 14.59
CA ILE A 305 23.87 -24.09 15.83
C ILE A 305 22.67 -25.01 15.95
N ALA A 306 22.66 -25.83 17.00
CA ALA A 306 21.56 -26.70 17.37
C ALA A 306 20.88 -26.15 18.63
N PHE A 307 19.56 -26.32 18.72
CA PHE A 307 18.79 -25.91 19.89
C PHE A 307 18.19 -27.14 20.57
N ASP A 308 18.08 -27.09 21.89
CA ASP A 308 17.49 -28.18 22.67
C ASP A 308 15.97 -28.26 22.48
N ASN A 309 15.31 -27.13 22.19
CA ASN A 309 13.88 -27.04 21.91
C ASN A 309 13.61 -26.52 20.48
N ASN A 310 13.86 -27.38 19.49
CA ASN A 310 13.70 -27.07 18.07
C ASN A 310 12.25 -26.83 17.62
N PHE A 311 11.24 -27.16 18.43
CA PHE A 311 9.83 -26.96 18.07
C PHE A 311 9.31 -25.56 18.39
N ASN A 312 9.89 -24.90 19.40
CA ASN A 312 9.45 -23.57 19.86
C ASN A 312 10.45 -22.45 19.52
N THR A 313 11.56 -22.78 18.87
CA THR A 313 12.58 -21.79 18.48
C THR A 313 12.27 -21.26 17.08
N PRO A 314 12.10 -19.94 16.88
CA PRO A 314 11.83 -19.36 15.56
C PRO A 314 13.12 -19.29 14.73
N LEU A 315 13.55 -20.44 14.21
CA LEU A 315 14.86 -20.63 13.59
C LEU A 315 15.12 -19.70 12.40
N ASP A 316 14.11 -19.46 11.55
CA ASP A 316 14.26 -18.60 10.38
C ASP A 316 14.49 -17.13 10.79
N ASN A 317 13.86 -16.68 11.88
CA ASN A 317 14.09 -15.35 12.44
C ASN A 317 15.49 -15.24 13.05
N LEU A 318 15.93 -16.30 13.72
CA LEU A 318 17.24 -16.34 14.36
C LEU A 318 18.35 -16.38 13.29
N ALA A 319 18.15 -17.15 12.23
CA ALA A 319 19.00 -17.19 11.03
C ALA A 319 19.08 -15.81 10.35
N ALA A 320 17.95 -15.16 10.10
CA ALA A 320 17.90 -13.83 9.50
C ALA A 320 18.59 -12.77 10.37
N ASN A 321 18.44 -12.83 11.70
CA ASN A 321 19.08 -11.91 12.62
C ASN A 321 20.59 -12.14 12.74
N ILE A 322 21.04 -13.40 12.75
CA ILE A 322 22.46 -13.75 12.69
C ILE A 322 23.06 -13.23 11.38
N ASN A 323 22.37 -13.41 10.24
CA ASN A 323 22.83 -12.95 8.93
C ASN A 323 23.06 -11.43 8.89
N LYS A 324 22.20 -10.66 9.57
CA LYS A 324 22.34 -9.20 9.68
C LYS A 324 23.54 -8.78 10.55
N LYS A 325 23.91 -9.59 11.55
CA LYS A 325 24.95 -9.28 12.54
C LYS A 325 26.33 -9.84 12.20
N LEU A 326 26.39 -10.87 11.36
CA LEU A 326 27.63 -11.49 10.91
C LEU A 326 27.95 -11.05 9.48
N PRO A 327 28.83 -10.05 9.28
CA PRO A 327 29.32 -9.73 7.95
C PRO A 327 30.07 -10.93 7.36
N PHE A 328 30.09 -11.01 6.02
CA PHE A 328 30.78 -12.08 5.28
C PHE A 328 30.28 -13.51 5.58
N SER A 329 29.05 -13.65 6.08
CA SER A 329 28.42 -14.94 6.36
C SER A 329 27.17 -15.17 5.50
N TYR A 330 26.92 -16.42 5.15
CA TYR A 330 25.67 -16.93 4.60
C TYR A 330 25.00 -17.80 5.67
N VAL A 331 23.81 -17.42 6.12
CA VAL A 331 23.12 -18.09 7.23
C VAL A 331 21.83 -18.70 6.75
N ILE A 332 21.69 -20.03 6.89
CA ILE A 332 20.52 -20.78 6.44
C ILE A 332 19.90 -21.59 7.59
N SER A 333 18.62 -21.91 7.44
CA SER A 333 17.90 -22.86 8.30
C SER A 333 17.86 -24.22 7.60
N TYR A 334 18.41 -25.27 8.21
CA TYR A 334 18.54 -26.61 7.60
C TYR A 334 18.25 -27.71 8.61
N TYR A 335 17.24 -28.55 8.34
CA TYR A 335 16.72 -29.60 9.26
C TYR A 335 16.65 -29.18 10.73
N ARG A 336 16.04 -28.01 10.98
CA ARG A 336 15.88 -27.40 12.31
C ARG A 336 17.17 -27.07 13.05
N ARG A 337 18.23 -26.79 12.31
CA ARG A 337 19.49 -26.24 12.80
C ARG A 337 19.79 -24.98 12.00
N ILE A 338 20.60 -24.11 12.55
CA ILE A 338 21.11 -22.95 11.80
C ILE A 338 22.51 -23.32 11.31
N VAL A 339 22.70 -23.23 10.02
CA VAL A 339 23.99 -23.44 9.36
C VAL A 339 24.52 -22.07 8.95
N ILE A 340 25.77 -21.78 9.31
CA ILE A 340 26.44 -20.53 8.94
C ILE A 340 27.68 -20.89 8.16
N LEU A 341 27.77 -20.42 6.93
CA LEU A 341 28.98 -20.46 6.12
C LEU A 341 29.65 -19.08 6.19
N HIS A 342 30.74 -18.96 6.92
CA HIS A 342 31.49 -17.72 7.08
C HIS A 342 32.71 -17.69 6.16
N SER A 343 32.88 -16.59 5.44
CA SER A 343 33.99 -16.33 4.54
C SER A 343 35.12 -15.58 5.27
N TYR A 344 36.36 -16.06 5.13
CA TYR A 344 37.54 -15.39 5.71
C TYR A 344 38.05 -14.19 4.90
N SER A 345 37.50 -13.91 3.70
CA SER A 345 37.91 -12.74 2.93
C SER A 345 37.06 -11.52 3.31
N GLU A 346 37.72 -10.39 3.53
CA GLU A 346 37.06 -9.10 3.79
C GLU A 346 36.44 -8.45 2.53
N LYS A 347 36.25 -9.21 1.43
CA LYS A 347 35.71 -8.71 0.17
C LYS A 347 34.48 -9.50 -0.26
N LYS A 348 33.31 -8.86 -0.18
CA LYS A 348 32.18 -9.16 -1.07
C LYS A 348 32.43 -8.37 -2.35
N ASP A 349 32.78 -9.04 -3.43
CA ASP A 349 32.81 -8.40 -4.76
C ASP A 349 31.37 -8.10 -5.23
#